data_AF-A0A2K3M918-F1
#
_entry.id   AF-A0A2K3M918-F1
#
_cell.length_a   1.000
_cell.length_b   1.000
_cell.length_c   1.000
_cell.angle_alpha   90.00
_cell.angle_beta   90.00
_cell.angle_gamma   90.00
#
_symmetry.space_group_name_H-M   'P 1'
#
loop_
_entity.id
_entity.type
_entity.pdbx_description
1 polymer ?
#
loop_
_entity_poly.entity_id
_entity_poly.type
_entity_poly.pdbx_seq_one_letter_code
_entity_poly.pdbx_strand_id
1 'polypeptide(L)'
;VEEFCVSTVAKVKDAYGWSDEIKVEDFIGAWIGELPAYIRGEGIDTLSTSSKDINADAKVSMQDIASYQVVFSSEGKIVGFQPLSRVAVNQWADNPLARELYGGKKLSPGIIEPGLKILLPKKVTVVELLMSVKPDAYFAMARPYHYQ
;
A
#
# COMPACT_ATOMS: atom_id res chain seq x y z
N VAL A 1 -10.11 9.12 -7.66
CA VAL A 1 -9.27 8.60 -6.55
C VAL A 1 -9.70 7.18 -6.20
N GLU A 2 -10.98 6.93 -5.93
CA GLU A 2 -11.51 5.58 -5.70
C GLU A 2 -11.11 4.57 -6.79
N GLU A 3 -11.28 4.93 -8.07
CA GLU A 3 -10.83 4.11 -9.20
C GLU A 3 -9.33 3.71 -9.11
N PHE A 4 -8.48 4.61 -8.60
CA PHE A 4 -7.05 4.35 -8.42
C PHE A 4 -6.80 3.50 -7.17
N CYS A 5 -7.61 3.61 -6.13
CA CYS A 5 -7.58 2.69 -4.99
C CYS A 5 -7.93 1.27 -5.45
N VAL A 6 -9.04 1.10 -6.17
CA VAL A 6 -9.45 -0.20 -6.75
C VAL A 6 -8.37 -0.74 -7.69
N SER A 7 -7.84 0.10 -8.58
CA SER A 7 -6.75 -0.28 -9.49
C SER A 7 -5.49 -0.75 -8.75
N THR A 8 -5.12 -0.07 -7.67
CA THR A 8 -3.97 -0.44 -6.82
C THR A 8 -4.16 -1.84 -6.24
N VAL A 9 -5.31 -2.10 -5.63
CA VAL A 9 -5.62 -3.41 -5.02
C VAL A 9 -5.73 -4.50 -6.09
N ALA A 10 -6.33 -4.21 -7.24
CA ALA A 10 -6.44 -5.15 -8.35
C ALA A 10 -5.07 -5.57 -8.89
N LYS A 11 -4.15 -4.62 -9.08
CA LYS A 11 -2.77 -4.93 -9.52
C LYS A 11 -2.03 -5.83 -8.53
N VAL A 12 -2.20 -5.58 -7.24
CA VAL A 12 -1.65 -6.43 -6.17
C VAL A 12 -2.29 -7.83 -6.20
N LYS A 13 -3.63 -7.89 -6.25
CA LYS A 13 -4.40 -9.13 -6.34
C LYS A 13 -3.92 -9.99 -7.51
N ASP A 14 -3.84 -9.42 -8.71
CA ASP A 14 -3.45 -10.13 -9.93
C ASP A 14 -2.02 -10.63 -9.86
N ALA A 15 -1.10 -9.83 -9.30
CA ALA A 15 0.31 -10.20 -9.19
C ALA A 15 0.58 -11.32 -8.18
N TYR A 16 -0.19 -11.38 -7.09
CA TYR A 16 -0.09 -12.46 -6.09
C TYR A 16 -1.04 -13.63 -6.33
N GLY A 17 -1.94 -13.52 -7.32
CA GLY A 17 -2.93 -14.56 -7.62
C GLY A 17 -3.98 -14.74 -6.53
N TRP A 18 -4.31 -13.67 -5.79
CA TRP A 18 -5.31 -13.74 -4.72
C TRP A 18 -6.72 -13.92 -5.30
N SER A 19 -7.50 -14.82 -4.71
CA SER A 19 -8.85 -15.16 -5.19
C SER A 19 -9.96 -14.29 -4.62
N ASP A 20 -9.72 -13.64 -3.48
CA ASP A 20 -10.75 -12.86 -2.78
C ASP A 20 -11.31 -11.71 -3.62
N GLU A 21 -12.55 -11.33 -3.30
CA GLU A 21 -13.18 -10.17 -3.88
C GLU A 21 -12.60 -8.87 -3.29
N ILE A 22 -12.48 -7.85 -4.14
CA ILE A 22 -12.09 -6.51 -3.72
C ILE A 22 -13.32 -5.84 -3.12
N LYS A 23 -13.22 -5.44 -1.86
CA LYS A 23 -14.23 -4.66 -1.16
C LYS A 23 -13.93 -3.18 -1.36
N VAL A 24 -14.96 -2.37 -1.48
CA VAL A 24 -14.87 -0.92 -1.67
C VAL A 24 -15.87 -0.25 -0.73
N GLU A 25 -15.40 0.75 0.00
CA GLU A 25 -16.26 1.55 0.89
C GLU A 25 -15.84 3.01 0.83
N ASP A 26 -16.83 3.90 0.78
CA ASP A 26 -16.64 5.34 0.74
C ASP A 26 -15.80 5.79 1.95
N PHE A 27 -14.88 6.74 1.73
CA PHE A 27 -13.95 7.28 2.74
C PHE A 27 -12.91 6.32 3.33
N ILE A 28 -13.13 5.00 3.25
CA ILE A 28 -12.17 3.97 3.67
C ILE A 28 -11.23 3.59 2.53
N GLY A 29 -11.78 3.38 1.33
CA GLY A 29 -11.03 2.98 0.13
C GLY A 29 -11.34 1.56 -0.32
N ALA A 30 -10.39 0.91 -0.99
CA ALA A 30 -10.53 -0.43 -1.51
C ALA A 30 -9.60 -1.39 -0.77
N TRP A 31 -10.02 -2.64 -0.55
CA TRP A 31 -9.16 -3.65 0.07
C TRP A 31 -9.50 -5.08 -0.33
N ILE A 32 -8.57 -5.97 -0.04
CA ILE A 32 -8.68 -7.42 -0.22
C ILE A 32 -8.06 -8.13 0.98
N GLY A 33 -8.55 -9.32 1.31
CA GLY A 33 -8.16 -10.05 2.52
C GLY A 33 -8.78 -9.49 3.79
N GLU A 34 -8.29 -9.96 4.93
CA GLU A 34 -8.78 -9.57 6.25
C GLU A 34 -7.98 -8.38 6.80
N LEU A 35 -8.65 -7.22 6.94
CA LEU A 35 -8.04 -6.04 7.54
C LEU A 35 -7.84 -6.22 9.05
N PRO A 36 -6.65 -5.88 9.60
CA PRO A 36 -6.43 -5.80 11.03
C PRO A 36 -7.44 -4.86 11.74
N ALA A 37 -7.84 -5.22 12.96
CA ALA A 37 -8.89 -4.50 13.71
C ALA A 37 -8.63 -2.99 13.87
N TYR A 38 -7.38 -2.59 14.09
CA TYR A 38 -7.01 -1.17 14.24
C TYR A 38 -7.11 -0.36 12.94
N ILE A 39 -7.14 -1.02 11.77
CA ILE A 39 -7.38 -0.36 10.47
C ILE A 39 -8.88 -0.15 10.25
N ARG A 40 -9.71 -1.08 10.74
CA ARG A 40 -11.18 -1.03 10.58
C ARG A 40 -11.85 0.06 11.41
N GLY A 41 -11.14 0.71 12.34
CA GLY A 41 -11.72 1.75 13.20
C GLY A 41 -12.59 1.21 14.34
N GLU A 42 -12.67 -0.11 14.52
CA GLU A 42 -13.29 -0.76 15.68
C GLU A 42 -12.39 -0.53 16.91
N GLY A 43 -12.52 0.62 17.56
CA GLY A 43 -11.80 0.94 18.80
C GLY A 43 -11.44 2.41 19.05
N ILE A 44 -11.82 3.37 18.19
CA ILE A 44 -11.48 4.79 18.41
C ILE A 44 -12.36 5.48 19.49
N ASP A 45 -13.39 4.83 20.00
CA ASP A 45 -14.10 5.32 21.22
C ASP A 45 -13.38 5.00 22.53
N THR A 46 -12.18 4.38 22.49
CA THR A 46 -11.36 4.13 23.69
C THR A 46 -9.96 4.73 23.62
N LEU A 47 -9.71 5.69 22.73
CA LEU A 47 -8.48 6.50 22.73
C LEU A 47 -8.62 7.80 23.54
N SER A 48 -9.43 7.77 24.60
CA SER A 48 -9.19 8.61 25.76
C SER A 48 -8.74 7.67 26.87
N THR A 49 -7.42 7.59 27.08
CA THR A 49 -6.71 7.42 28.36
C THR A 49 -5.36 6.75 28.09
N SER A 50 -4.28 7.47 28.39
CA SER A 50 -2.96 6.95 28.76
C SER A 50 -2.34 5.85 27.88
N SER A 51 -1.31 6.24 27.14
CA SER A 51 -0.15 5.42 26.79
C SER A 51 0.21 4.40 27.88
N LYS A 52 -0.08 3.10 27.67
CA LYS A 52 0.75 1.96 28.14
C LYS A 52 0.30 0.57 27.70
N ASP A 53 -0.96 0.33 27.33
CA ASP A 53 -1.44 -1.05 27.07
C ASP A 53 -1.97 -1.26 25.64
N ILE A 54 -1.09 -1.10 24.65
CA ILE A 54 -1.29 -1.80 23.36
C ILE A 54 -0.93 -3.27 23.59
N ASN A 55 -1.92 -4.16 23.47
CA ASN A 55 -1.72 -5.62 23.50
C ASN A 55 -0.50 -5.98 22.64
N ALA A 56 0.45 -6.75 23.18
CA ALA A 56 1.71 -7.08 22.51
C ALA A 56 1.47 -7.63 21.09
N ASP A 57 0.39 -8.39 20.89
CA ASP A 57 -0.01 -8.93 19.58
C ASP A 57 -0.43 -7.85 18.57
N ALA A 58 -1.11 -6.79 19.03
CA ALA A 58 -1.47 -5.65 18.16
C ALA A 58 -0.25 -4.82 17.76
N LYS A 59 0.74 -4.71 18.65
CA LYS A 59 2.01 -4.02 18.39
C LYS A 59 2.94 -4.83 17.47
N VAL A 60 2.89 -6.16 17.53
CA VAL A 60 3.56 -7.05 16.57
C VAL A 60 2.87 -6.92 15.21
N SER A 61 1.54 -6.93 15.15
CA SER A 61 0.77 -6.77 13.90
C SER A 61 1.11 -5.49 13.12
N MET A 62 1.35 -4.36 13.79
CA MET A 62 1.74 -3.10 13.13
C MET A 62 3.15 -3.14 12.51
N GLN A 63 4.06 -3.93 13.07
CA GLN A 63 5.41 -4.11 12.51
C GLN A 63 5.42 -5.01 11.27
N ASP A 64 4.30 -5.65 10.97
CA ASP A 64 4.12 -6.52 9.82
C ASP A 64 3.31 -5.83 8.69
N ILE A 65 3.08 -4.52 8.80
CA ILE A 65 2.47 -3.73 7.73
C ILE A 65 3.52 -2.89 7.01
N ALA A 66 3.64 -3.16 5.71
CA ALA A 66 4.33 -2.29 4.77
C ALA A 66 3.37 -1.18 4.30
N SER A 67 3.78 0.08 4.41
CA SER A 67 3.05 1.24 3.88
C SER A 67 3.79 1.91 2.73
N TYR A 68 3.08 2.31 1.69
CA TYR A 68 3.62 2.92 0.48
C TYR A 68 2.73 4.08 0.00
N GLN A 69 3.32 5.02 -0.73
CA GLN A 69 2.61 5.88 -1.68
C GLN A 69 2.69 5.28 -3.07
N VAL A 70 1.56 5.22 -3.76
CA VAL A 70 1.45 4.90 -5.18
C VAL A 70 1.02 6.16 -5.90
N VAL A 71 1.81 6.58 -6.90
CA VAL A 71 1.55 7.79 -7.68
C VAL A 71 1.10 7.38 -9.07
N PHE A 72 -0.09 7.81 -9.44
CA PHE A 72 -0.70 7.56 -10.75
C PHE A 72 -0.66 8.80 -11.63
N SER A 73 -0.44 8.60 -12.92
CA SER A 73 -0.79 9.59 -13.95
C SER A 73 -2.31 9.68 -14.14
N SER A 74 -2.78 10.69 -14.88
CA SER A 74 -4.19 10.78 -15.29
C SER A 74 -4.68 9.62 -16.16
N GLU A 75 -3.77 8.84 -16.75
CA GLU A 75 -4.07 7.65 -17.57
C GLU A 75 -4.12 6.36 -16.74
N GLY A 76 -3.89 6.42 -15.42
CA GLY A 76 -3.84 5.23 -14.57
C GLY A 76 -2.54 4.42 -14.64
N LYS A 77 -1.48 5.01 -15.19
CA LYS A 77 -0.12 4.42 -15.13
C LYS A 77 0.54 4.76 -13.80
N ILE A 78 1.23 3.79 -13.20
CA ILE A 78 2.09 4.03 -12.05
C ILE A 78 3.32 4.80 -12.52
N VAL A 79 3.53 5.98 -11.94
CA VAL A 79 4.64 6.91 -12.24
C VAL A 79 5.49 7.19 -11.00
N GLY A 80 5.14 6.64 -9.85
CA GLY A 80 5.94 6.70 -8.64
C GLY A 80 5.46 5.67 -7.62
N PHE A 81 6.41 5.13 -6.86
CA PHE A 81 6.14 4.14 -5.81
C PHE A 81 7.15 4.32 -4.67
N GLN A 82 6.71 4.88 -3.55
CA GLN A 82 7.58 5.29 -2.44
C GLN A 82 7.22 4.53 -1.15
N PRO A 83 8.17 3.85 -0.49
CA PRO A 83 7.92 3.25 0.81
C PRO A 83 7.81 4.32 1.90
N LEU A 84 6.87 4.14 2.83
CA LEU A 84 6.63 5.03 3.97
C LEU A 84 7.01 4.40 5.32
N SER A 85 7.27 3.09 5.36
CA SER A 85 7.73 2.39 6.57
C SER A 85 9.05 1.64 6.33
N ARG A 86 9.79 1.35 7.40
CA ARG A 86 11.01 0.52 7.34
C ARG A 86 10.74 -0.85 6.73
N VAL A 87 9.59 -1.43 7.04
CA VAL A 87 9.15 -2.72 6.52
C VAL A 87 8.92 -2.64 5.01
N ALA A 88 8.29 -1.56 4.55
CA ALA A 88 8.09 -1.30 3.12
C ALA A 88 9.41 -1.13 2.36
N VAL A 89 10.42 -0.48 2.95
CA VAL A 89 11.76 -0.38 2.35
C VAL A 89 12.37 -1.77 2.13
N ASN A 90 12.25 -2.66 3.13
CA ASN A 90 12.83 -4.01 3.05
C ASN A 90 12.13 -4.91 2.01
N GLN A 91 10.86 -4.64 1.70
CA GLN A 91 10.05 -5.42 0.75
C GLN A 91 9.91 -4.74 -0.62
N TRP A 92 10.48 -3.54 -0.80
CA TRP A 92 10.21 -2.70 -1.96
C TRP A 92 10.60 -3.34 -3.29
N ALA A 93 11.78 -3.97 -3.35
CA ALA A 93 12.31 -4.55 -4.58
C ALA A 93 11.47 -5.73 -5.11
N ASP A 94 10.79 -6.44 -4.20
CA ASP A 94 9.94 -7.60 -4.53
C ASP A 94 8.47 -7.21 -4.68
N ASN A 95 8.11 -5.95 -4.43
CA ASN A 95 6.74 -5.48 -4.57
C ASN A 95 6.34 -5.43 -6.06
N PRO A 96 5.17 -5.99 -6.43
CA PRO A 96 4.75 -6.03 -7.84
C PRO A 96 4.54 -4.65 -8.45
N LEU A 97 4.17 -3.63 -7.66
CA LEU A 97 3.98 -2.27 -8.14
C LEU A 97 5.31 -1.55 -8.39
N ALA A 98 6.35 -1.86 -7.61
CA ALA A 98 7.71 -1.43 -7.91
C ALA A 98 8.13 -2.00 -9.26
N ARG A 99 7.96 -3.32 -9.45
CA ARG A 99 8.27 -3.98 -10.73
C ARG A 99 7.48 -3.38 -11.90
N GLU A 100 6.21 -3.03 -11.73
CA GLU A 100 5.40 -2.37 -12.76
C GLU A 100 5.97 -0.99 -13.13
N LEU A 101 6.31 -0.15 -12.14
CA LEU A 101 6.91 1.17 -12.35
C LEU A 101 8.16 1.09 -13.23
N TYR A 102 8.93 0.01 -13.11
CA TYR A 102 10.16 -0.21 -13.87
C TYR A 102 10.00 -1.12 -15.10
N GLY A 103 8.77 -1.34 -15.55
CA GLY A 103 8.46 -2.09 -16.76
C GLY A 103 8.89 -3.55 -16.68
N GLY A 104 8.77 -4.19 -15.52
CA GLY A 104 9.08 -5.61 -15.32
C GLY A 104 10.54 -5.92 -14.99
N LYS A 105 11.43 -4.92 -15.00
CA LYS A 105 12.86 -5.13 -14.77
C LYS A 105 13.16 -5.50 -13.31
N LYS A 106 14.12 -6.39 -13.10
CA LYS A 106 14.59 -6.75 -11.76
C LYS A 106 15.32 -5.55 -11.14
N LEU A 107 14.88 -5.15 -9.95
CA LEU A 107 15.48 -4.07 -9.18
C LEU A 107 16.65 -4.63 -8.38
N SER A 108 17.83 -4.04 -8.52
CA SER A 108 19.00 -4.37 -7.70
C SER A 108 19.31 -3.19 -6.78
N PRO A 109 19.61 -3.43 -5.48
CA PRO A 109 20.08 -2.37 -4.60
C PRO A 109 21.36 -1.76 -5.17
N GLY A 110 21.39 -0.42 -5.34
CA GLY A 110 22.64 0.32 -5.52
C GLY A 110 23.01 0.79 -6.93
N ILE A 111 22.10 0.84 -7.90
CA ILE A 111 22.45 1.34 -9.25
C ILE A 111 21.62 2.58 -9.57
N ILE A 112 22.32 3.69 -9.82
CA ILE A 112 21.81 4.88 -10.51
C ILE A 112 20.90 4.41 -11.64
N GLU A 113 19.63 4.79 -11.62
CA GLU A 113 18.63 4.24 -12.53
C GLU A 113 18.59 5.03 -13.84
N PRO A 114 19.42 4.71 -14.85
CA PRO A 114 19.65 5.56 -15.99
C PRO A 114 18.60 5.16 -17.03
N GLY A 115 17.34 5.53 -16.79
CA GLY A 115 16.26 5.09 -17.67
C GLY A 115 14.84 5.33 -17.20
N LEU A 116 14.63 5.71 -15.94
CA LEU A 116 13.29 6.11 -15.49
C LEU A 116 12.96 7.50 -16.04
N LYS A 117 12.61 7.57 -17.33
CA LYS A 117 12.11 8.77 -17.99
C LYS A 117 10.65 8.98 -17.58
N ILE A 118 10.42 9.39 -16.34
CA ILE A 118 9.11 9.92 -15.95
C ILE A 118 9.03 11.32 -16.51
N LEU A 119 8.25 11.50 -17.57
CA LEU A 119 7.77 12.83 -17.92
C LEU A 119 6.96 13.32 -16.73
N LEU A 120 7.33 14.47 -16.16
CA LEU A 120 6.64 15.02 -14.99
C LEU A 120 5.15 15.23 -15.37
N PRO A 121 4.22 14.46 -14.79
CA PRO A 121 2.83 14.56 -15.19
C PRO A 121 2.26 15.90 -14.69
N LYS A 122 1.48 16.59 -15.53
CA LYS A 122 0.82 17.85 -15.13
C LYS A 122 -0.17 17.68 -13.98
N LYS A 123 -0.71 16.47 -13.81
CA LYS A 123 -1.63 16.08 -12.75
C LYS A 123 -1.34 14.63 -12.36
N VAL A 124 -1.19 14.41 -11.06
CA VAL A 124 -0.99 13.08 -10.46
C VAL A 124 -2.06 12.82 -9.42
N THR A 125 -2.37 11.54 -9.20
CA THR A 125 -3.17 11.09 -8.06
C THR A 125 -2.29 10.25 -7.15
N VAL A 126 -2.30 10.55 -5.85
CA VAL A 126 -1.53 9.80 -4.85
C VAL A 126 -2.49 8.95 -4.01
N VAL A 127 -2.15 7.68 -3.86
CA VAL A 127 -2.89 6.67 -3.10
C VAL A 127 -1.95 6.11 -2.04
N GLU A 128 -2.45 5.98 -0.81
CA GLU A 128 -1.76 5.21 0.22
C GLU A 128 -2.07 3.73 0.05
N LEU A 129 -1.05 2.88 0.08
CA LEU A 129 -1.17 1.43 0.06
C LEU A 129 -0.61 0.84 1.35
N LEU A 130 -1.42 0.06 2.06
CA LEU A 130 -1.04 -0.75 3.21
C LEU A 130 -1.08 -2.23 2.81
N MET A 131 -0.04 -2.98 3.15
CA MET A 131 0.04 -4.41 2.83
C MET A 131 0.59 -5.20 4.00
N SER A 132 0.02 -6.38 4.23
CA SER A 132 0.63 -7.38 5.10
C SER A 132 1.92 -7.91 4.49
N VAL A 133 2.93 -8.14 5.33
CA VAL A 133 4.10 -8.95 4.96
C VAL A 133 3.97 -10.41 5.40
N LYS A 134 2.87 -10.78 6.06
CA LYS A 134 2.61 -12.14 6.52
C LYS A 134 2.04 -13.00 5.39
N PRO A 135 2.70 -14.11 5.01
CA PRO A 135 2.19 -15.01 3.99
C PRO A 135 0.86 -15.68 4.36
N ASP A 136 0.64 -15.94 5.64
CA ASP A 136 -0.52 -16.63 6.21
C ASP A 136 -1.70 -15.70 6.54
N ALA A 137 -1.48 -14.39 6.53
CA ALA A 137 -2.48 -13.38 6.81
C ALA A 137 -2.32 -12.20 5.83
N TYR A 138 -2.61 -12.47 4.55
CA TYR A 138 -2.49 -11.45 3.52
C TYR A 138 -3.64 -10.43 3.62
N PHE A 139 -3.30 -9.17 3.35
CA PHE A 139 -4.26 -8.15 2.97
C PHE A 139 -3.54 -7.08 2.16
N ALA A 140 -4.30 -6.34 1.36
CA ALA A 140 -3.88 -5.05 0.83
C ALA A 140 -5.03 -4.07 0.91
N MET A 141 -4.74 -2.83 1.29
CA MET A 141 -5.69 -1.74 1.37
C MET A 141 -5.13 -0.52 0.66
N ALA A 142 -5.93 0.09 -0.21
CA ALA A 142 -5.60 1.32 -0.89
C ALA A 142 -6.62 2.41 -0.53
N ARG A 143 -6.15 3.59 -0.14
CA ARG A 143 -7.01 4.71 0.27
C ARG A 143 -6.48 6.07 -0.23
N PRO A 144 -7.32 7.11 -0.31
CA PRO A 144 -6.85 8.45 -0.64
C PRO A 144 -5.68 8.88 0.26
N TYR A 145 -4.60 9.38 -0.34
CA TYR A 145 -3.49 9.91 0.44
C TYR A 145 -3.86 11.29 1.01
N HIS A 146 -3.82 11.42 2.33
CA HIS A 146 -4.04 12.69 3.02
C HIS A 146 -2.68 13.33 3.29
N TYR A 147 -2.44 14.51 2.72
CA TYR A 147 -1.28 15.32 3.07
C TYR A 147 -1.48 15.81 4.52
N GLN A 148 -0.64 15.34 5.44
CA GLN A 148 -0.56 15.86 6.81
C GLN A 148 0.24 17.14 6.86
#